data_AF-A0A2C5WXN7-F1
#
_entry.id   AF-A0A2C5WXN7-F1
#
_cell.length_a   1.000
_cell.length_b   1.000
_cell.length_c   1.000
_cell.angle_alpha   90.00
_cell.angle_beta   90.00
_cell.angle_gamma   90.00
#
_symmetry.space_group_name_H-M   'P 1'
#
loop_
_entity.id
_entity.type
_entity.pdbx_description
1 polymer ?
#
loop_
_entity_poly.entity_id
_entity_poly.type
_entity_poly.pdbx_seq_one_letter_code
_entity_poly.pdbx_strand_id
1 'polypeptide(L)'
;MLPHSWLPLCTSFSCFQGGNKHDSTVVSWSTDPWDSNYLTDRGYSLWTEDDEWKVFSHRFHYPNKYPVVQLSIDTDYQGVSICDDNLRDETPSGVNLEIQNIFAALSSRAGIDPNRMQWISINDAWATDTVRDYRQDHDLGPDDFYITPEQADWETFSNSHYFQAVSKMMPGVEIGRIDVRRQQIEVWHHGYPPIDVECMTFWFKQPVSEDDDASMDPIAKNLKFYNEERSFYHRIVPCKTTCF
;
A
#
# COMPACT_ATOMS: atom_id res chain seq x y z
N MET A 1 83.06 10.79 38.12
CA MET A 1 82.91 10.04 39.38
C MET A 1 81.43 10.01 39.75
N LEU A 2 80.78 8.86 39.56
CA LEU A 2 79.59 8.39 40.31
C LEU A 2 80.08 7.79 41.66
N PRO A 3 79.25 7.29 42.61
CA PRO A 3 77.79 7.03 42.65
C PRO A 3 77.13 7.55 43.99
N HIS A 4 75.81 7.52 44.25
CA HIS A 4 75.00 6.34 44.57
C HIS A 4 73.49 6.62 44.52
N SER A 5 72.81 5.63 43.94
CA SER A 5 71.40 5.28 43.83
C SER A 5 70.76 4.79 45.13
N TRP A 6 69.44 5.01 45.35
CA TRP A 6 68.48 4.02 45.85
C TRP A 6 67.04 4.36 45.36
N LEU A 7 66.42 3.42 44.63
CA LEU A 7 64.96 3.15 44.53
C LEU A 7 64.71 1.87 45.39
N PRO A 8 63.48 1.33 45.66
CA PRO A 8 62.18 1.48 44.97
C PRO A 8 60.91 1.45 45.88
N LEU A 9 59.70 1.56 45.29
CA LEU A 9 58.58 0.58 45.41
C LEU A 9 57.28 1.11 44.80
N CYS A 10 56.71 0.29 43.91
CA CYS A 10 55.41 0.45 43.26
C CYS A 10 54.27 -0.15 44.10
N THR A 11 53.10 0.50 44.11
CA THR A 11 51.72 -0.03 44.09
C THR A 11 50.82 1.19 43.84
N SER A 12 49.71 1.23 43.11
CA SER A 12 48.85 0.23 42.48
C SER A 12 47.79 1.01 41.67
N PHE A 13 47.41 0.47 40.50
CA PHE A 13 46.08 0.48 39.87
C PHE A 13 45.29 1.80 39.68
N SER A 14 45.14 2.17 38.39
CA SER A 14 43.90 2.56 37.67
C SER A 14 42.80 3.32 38.45
N CYS A 15 42.30 4.46 37.99
CA CYS A 15 41.46 4.53 36.79
C CYS A 15 41.63 5.83 36.01
N PHE A 16 41.90 5.69 34.71
CA PHE A 16 41.56 6.67 33.69
C PHE A 16 40.04 6.87 33.73
N GLN A 17 39.55 8.03 34.17
CA GLN A 17 38.22 8.49 33.80
C GLN A 17 38.28 8.97 32.34
N GLY A 18 38.40 8.00 31.44
CA GLY A 18 38.01 8.17 30.05
C GLY A 18 36.49 8.27 30.03
N GLY A 19 35.98 9.49 30.13
CA GLY A 19 34.61 9.79 29.79
C GLY A 19 34.42 9.61 28.29
N ASN A 20 34.25 8.36 27.86
CA ASN A 20 33.59 8.07 26.60
C ASN A 20 32.17 8.60 26.76
N LYS A 21 31.94 9.85 26.33
CA LYS A 21 30.65 10.23 25.78
C LYS A 21 30.41 9.24 24.64
N HIS A 22 29.64 8.20 24.92
CA HIS A 22 28.82 7.59 23.89
C HIS A 22 27.95 8.73 23.39
N ASP A 23 28.40 9.37 22.32
CA ASP A 23 27.56 10.13 21.44
C ASP A 23 26.65 9.07 20.80
N SER A 24 25.59 8.71 21.53
CA SER A 24 24.44 8.05 20.95
C SER A 24 23.87 9.08 20.00
N THR A 25 24.35 9.08 18.76
CA THR A 25 23.66 9.71 17.66
C THR A 25 22.28 9.08 17.66
N VAL A 26 21.32 9.75 18.27
CA VAL A 26 19.90 9.43 18.14
C VAL A 26 19.66 9.58 16.65
N VAL A 27 19.66 8.46 15.93
CA VAL A 27 19.22 8.44 14.54
C VAL A 27 17.77 8.86 14.61
N SER A 28 17.53 10.12 14.29
CA SER A 28 16.19 10.71 14.27
C SER A 28 15.46 10.09 13.11
N TRP A 29 14.72 9.00 13.35
CA TRP A 29 13.85 8.39 12.35
C TRP A 29 12.75 9.38 11.98
N SER A 30 12.50 9.55 10.69
CA SER A 30 11.34 10.34 10.28
C SER A 30 10.07 9.66 10.79
N THR A 31 9.24 10.39 11.53
CA THR A 31 7.89 9.93 11.90
C THR A 31 6.85 10.31 10.86
N ASP A 32 7.24 11.13 9.87
CA ASP A 32 6.36 11.69 8.88
C ASP A 32 6.34 10.81 7.61
N PRO A 33 5.20 10.17 7.26
CA PRO A 33 5.07 9.39 6.04
C PRO A 33 5.41 10.16 4.77
N TRP A 34 5.32 11.50 4.81
CA TRP A 34 5.60 12.36 3.67
C TRP A 34 7.10 12.60 3.45
N ASP A 35 7.97 12.22 4.39
CA ASP A 35 9.43 12.32 4.25
C ASP A 35 9.98 11.28 3.27
N SER A 36 10.84 11.72 2.35
CA SER A 36 11.56 10.88 1.40
C SER A 36 12.32 9.69 2.01
N ASN A 37 12.76 9.80 3.27
CA ASN A 37 13.50 8.77 4.00
C ASN A 37 12.60 7.87 4.86
N TYR A 38 11.30 8.16 4.98
CA TYR A 38 10.38 7.47 5.90
C TYR A 38 10.41 5.93 5.77
N LEU A 39 10.39 5.45 4.52
CA LEU A 39 10.45 4.02 4.19
C LEU A 39 11.82 3.42 4.54
N THR A 40 12.90 4.10 4.13
CA THR A 40 14.28 3.62 4.33
C THR A 40 14.67 3.59 5.80
N ASP A 41 14.25 4.58 6.59
CA ASP A 41 14.47 4.62 8.05
C ASP A 41 13.84 3.42 8.78
N ARG A 42 12.83 2.79 8.16
CA ARG A 42 12.13 1.60 8.68
C ARG A 42 12.58 0.30 8.02
N GLY A 43 13.64 0.35 7.22
CA GLY A 43 14.22 -0.81 6.57
C GLY A 43 13.43 -1.31 5.35
N TYR A 44 12.62 -0.44 4.73
CA TYR A 44 12.01 -0.71 3.44
C TYR A 44 12.88 -0.12 2.32
N SER A 45 13.02 -0.85 1.23
CA SER A 45 13.64 -0.37 0.00
C SER A 45 12.61 -0.26 -1.12
N LEU A 46 12.87 0.61 -2.08
CA LEU A 46 11.93 0.94 -3.15
C LEU A 46 12.57 0.72 -4.50
N TRP A 47 11.79 0.18 -5.42
CA TRP A 47 12.11 0.09 -6.83
C TRP A 47 10.90 0.54 -7.64
N THR A 48 11.15 1.24 -8.74
CA THR A 48 10.09 1.80 -9.60
C THR A 48 10.45 1.58 -11.05
N GLU A 49 9.52 1.04 -11.84
CA GLU A 49 9.61 0.85 -13.29
C GLU A 49 8.22 1.05 -13.90
N ASP A 50 8.09 1.80 -15.01
CA ASP A 50 6.84 1.99 -15.77
C ASP A 50 5.58 2.23 -14.90
N ASP A 51 5.63 3.21 -13.99
CA ASP A 51 4.55 3.59 -13.05
C ASP A 51 4.16 2.52 -11.99
N GLU A 52 4.91 1.43 -11.94
CA GLU A 52 4.81 0.37 -10.95
C GLU A 52 5.84 0.57 -9.83
N TRP A 53 5.35 0.57 -8.60
CA TRP A 53 6.13 0.72 -7.38
C TRP A 53 6.21 -0.63 -6.66
N LYS A 54 7.44 -1.08 -6.40
CA LYS A 54 7.74 -2.30 -5.66
C LYS A 54 8.48 -1.95 -4.39
N VAL A 55 7.86 -2.24 -3.25
CA VAL A 55 8.44 -2.05 -1.93
C VAL A 55 8.95 -3.39 -1.44
N PHE A 56 10.19 -3.42 -0.95
CA PHE A 56 10.81 -4.61 -0.39
C PHE A 56 11.14 -4.41 1.08
N SER A 57 11.15 -5.51 1.82
CA SER A 57 11.56 -5.56 3.21
C SER A 57 12.38 -6.81 3.47
N HIS A 58 13.45 -6.68 4.24
CA HIS A 58 14.24 -7.82 4.70
C HIS A 58 13.49 -8.70 5.72
N ARG A 59 12.37 -8.21 6.28
CA ARG A 59 11.53 -8.95 7.23
C ARG A 59 10.56 -9.90 6.54
N PHE A 60 10.33 -9.74 5.24
CA PHE A 60 9.51 -10.66 4.45
C PHE A 60 10.34 -11.89 4.09
N HIS A 61 9.75 -13.10 4.23
CA HIS A 61 10.43 -14.41 4.11
C HIS A 61 11.21 -14.62 2.79
N TYR A 62 10.89 -13.84 1.76
CA TYR A 62 11.57 -13.85 0.46
C TYR A 62 12.27 -12.52 0.18
N PRO A 63 13.28 -12.15 0.99
CA PRO A 63 13.88 -10.83 0.90
C PRO A 63 14.49 -10.63 -0.50
N ASN A 64 14.23 -9.47 -1.10
CA ASN A 64 14.76 -9.03 -2.40
C ASN A 64 14.36 -9.86 -3.62
N LYS A 65 13.49 -10.88 -3.46
CA LYS A 65 12.91 -11.62 -4.60
C LYS A 65 11.50 -11.15 -4.91
N TYR A 66 10.72 -10.87 -3.87
CA TYR A 66 9.34 -10.46 -3.99
C TYR A 66 9.10 -9.16 -3.23
N PRO A 67 8.33 -8.24 -3.82
CA PRO A 67 7.87 -7.08 -3.09
C PRO A 67 6.99 -7.52 -1.92
N VAL A 68 7.12 -6.83 -0.80
CA VAL A 68 6.14 -6.91 0.28
C VAL A 68 4.89 -6.11 -0.08
N VAL A 69 5.04 -5.05 -0.89
CA VAL A 69 3.92 -4.32 -1.50
C VAL A 69 4.25 -4.03 -2.96
N GLN A 70 3.33 -4.34 -3.86
CA GLN A 70 3.37 -3.94 -5.26
C GLN A 70 2.12 -3.12 -5.57
N LEU A 71 2.31 -1.91 -6.10
CA LEU A 71 1.20 -1.08 -6.54
C LEU A 71 1.54 -0.31 -7.80
N SER A 72 0.53 0.01 -8.60
CA SER A 72 0.63 0.94 -9.72
C SER A 72 -0.18 2.20 -9.42
N ILE A 73 0.34 3.35 -9.83
CA ILE A 73 -0.38 4.61 -9.68
C ILE A 73 -0.77 5.15 -11.04
N ASP A 74 -2.07 5.31 -11.25
CA ASP A 74 -2.65 5.85 -12.45
C ASP A 74 -2.89 7.35 -12.26
N THR A 75 -1.95 8.17 -12.75
CA THR A 75 -2.04 9.62 -12.62
C THR A 75 -3.07 10.25 -13.55
N ASP A 76 -3.32 9.64 -14.71
CA ASP A 76 -4.28 10.11 -15.70
C ASP A 76 -5.72 9.95 -15.19
N TYR A 77 -5.98 8.83 -14.52
CA TYR A 77 -7.30 8.47 -14.01
C TYR A 77 -7.45 8.59 -12.51
N GLN A 78 -6.44 9.14 -11.83
CA GLN A 78 -6.44 9.42 -10.39
C GLN A 78 -6.81 8.18 -9.58
N GLY A 79 -6.12 7.06 -9.84
CA GLY A 79 -6.38 5.79 -9.17
C GLY A 79 -5.13 5.06 -8.77
N VAL A 80 -5.29 4.06 -7.91
CA VAL A 80 -4.19 3.18 -7.49
C VAL A 80 -4.66 1.75 -7.54
N SER A 81 -3.84 0.86 -8.07
CA SER A 81 -4.04 -0.59 -7.99
C SER A 81 -3.00 -1.20 -7.06
N ILE A 82 -3.45 -1.93 -6.03
CA ILE A 82 -2.62 -2.67 -5.08
C ILE A 82 -2.68 -4.14 -5.44
N CYS A 83 -1.55 -4.68 -5.83
CA CYS A 83 -1.46 -5.96 -6.52
C CYS A 83 -0.89 -7.05 -5.64
N ASP A 84 -0.01 -6.65 -4.72
CA ASP A 84 0.43 -7.49 -3.63
C ASP A 84 0.44 -6.67 -2.35
N ASP A 85 -0.21 -7.17 -1.30
CA ASP A 85 -0.05 -6.71 0.08
C ASP A 85 0.32 -7.90 0.98
N ASN A 86 1.63 -8.10 1.12
CA ASN A 86 2.22 -9.15 1.94
C ASN A 86 2.74 -8.61 3.28
N LEU A 87 2.30 -7.42 3.73
CA LEU A 87 2.80 -6.81 4.97
C LEU A 87 2.51 -7.67 6.19
N ARG A 88 1.41 -8.44 6.19
CA ARG A 88 1.08 -9.40 7.26
C ARG A 88 2.07 -10.57 7.39
N ASP A 89 2.83 -10.86 6.33
CA ASP A 89 3.77 -11.97 6.27
C ASP A 89 5.20 -11.54 6.62
N GLU A 90 5.39 -10.27 6.96
CA GLU A 90 6.63 -9.79 7.56
C GLU A 90 6.82 -10.35 8.97
N THR A 91 8.08 -10.63 9.31
CA THR A 91 8.45 -10.90 10.70
C THR A 91 8.11 -9.68 11.57
N PRO A 92 7.35 -9.84 12.68
CA PRO A 92 6.93 -8.74 13.52
C PRO A 92 8.10 -7.95 14.12
N SER A 93 7.98 -6.62 14.12
CA SER A 93 8.94 -5.65 14.64
C SER A 93 8.24 -4.34 15.01
N GLY A 94 8.88 -3.51 15.84
CA GLY A 94 8.34 -2.19 16.21
C GLY A 94 8.34 -1.14 15.09
N VAL A 95 8.82 -1.49 13.89
CA VAL A 95 8.97 -0.59 12.75
C VAL A 95 8.23 -1.09 11.51
N ASN A 96 7.41 -2.14 11.62
CA ASN A 96 6.53 -2.56 10.53
C ASN A 96 5.56 -1.44 10.18
N LEU A 97 5.31 -1.31 8.88
CA LEU A 97 4.36 -0.37 8.32
C LEU A 97 3.07 -1.08 7.95
N GLU A 98 1.94 -0.39 8.09
CA GLU A 98 0.69 -0.80 7.49
C GLU A 98 0.60 -0.20 6.06
N ILE A 99 -0.28 -0.75 5.23
CA ILE A 99 -0.39 -0.37 3.82
C ILE A 99 -0.70 1.13 3.63
N GLN A 100 -1.47 1.77 4.51
CA GLN A 100 -1.72 3.21 4.44
C GLN A 100 -0.46 4.05 4.66
N ASN A 101 0.52 3.55 5.43
CA ASN A 101 1.80 4.25 5.61
C ASN A 101 2.63 4.19 4.33
N ILE A 102 2.64 3.03 3.67
CA ILE A 102 3.30 2.83 2.38
C ILE A 102 2.64 3.72 1.32
N PHE A 103 1.31 3.68 1.22
CA PHE A 103 0.53 4.48 0.29
C PHE A 103 0.77 6.00 0.45
N ALA A 104 0.78 6.51 1.68
CA ALA A 104 1.05 7.93 1.93
C ALA A 104 2.48 8.32 1.48
N ALA A 105 3.47 7.50 1.79
CA ALA A 105 4.86 7.74 1.38
C ALA A 105 5.04 7.71 -0.14
N LEU A 106 4.38 6.77 -0.82
CA LEU A 106 4.44 6.67 -2.28
C LEU A 106 3.67 7.80 -2.97
N SER A 107 2.52 8.22 -2.43
CA SER A 107 1.76 9.38 -2.93
C SER A 107 2.58 10.67 -2.82
N SER A 108 3.22 10.90 -1.66
CA SER A 108 4.17 12.01 -1.46
C SER A 108 5.25 12.02 -2.52
N ARG A 109 5.89 10.86 -2.73
CA ARG A 109 7.01 10.70 -3.65
C ARG A 109 6.60 10.86 -5.12
N ALA A 110 5.39 10.45 -5.47
CA ALA A 110 4.81 10.62 -6.80
C ALA A 110 4.28 12.06 -7.03
N GLY A 111 4.22 12.90 -5.99
CA GLY A 111 3.65 14.25 -6.09
C GLY A 111 2.13 14.25 -6.29
N ILE A 112 1.46 13.21 -5.82
CA ILE A 112 0.02 13.01 -5.99
C ILE A 112 -0.69 13.39 -4.69
N ASP A 113 -1.77 14.14 -4.82
CA ASP A 113 -2.69 14.42 -3.73
C ASP A 113 -3.68 13.25 -3.58
N PRO A 114 -3.62 12.46 -2.49
CA PRO A 114 -4.54 11.35 -2.29
C PRO A 114 -6.01 11.75 -2.27
N ASN A 115 -6.32 13.00 -1.90
CA ASN A 115 -7.71 13.48 -1.87
C ASN A 115 -8.32 13.65 -3.27
N ARG A 116 -7.48 13.61 -4.31
CA ARG A 116 -7.91 13.65 -5.71
C ARG A 116 -8.15 12.26 -6.28
N MET A 117 -7.81 11.20 -5.55
CA MET A 117 -8.02 9.84 -6.04
C MET A 117 -9.51 9.51 -6.09
N GLN A 118 -9.91 8.85 -7.18
CA GLN A 118 -11.29 8.47 -7.45
C GLN A 118 -11.57 7.02 -7.05
N TRP A 119 -10.53 6.18 -7.08
CA TRP A 119 -10.66 4.77 -6.75
C TRP A 119 -9.34 4.17 -6.25
N ILE A 120 -9.46 3.12 -5.44
CA ILE A 120 -8.37 2.21 -5.10
C ILE A 120 -8.82 0.80 -5.46
N SER A 121 -8.05 0.11 -6.29
CA SER A 121 -8.26 -1.29 -6.67
C SER A 121 -7.33 -2.19 -5.88
N ILE A 122 -7.82 -3.35 -5.47
CA ILE A 122 -7.06 -4.39 -4.78
C ILE A 122 -7.25 -5.69 -5.54
N ASN A 123 -6.15 -6.28 -5.97
CA ASN A 123 -6.10 -7.52 -6.73
C ASN A 123 -4.99 -8.45 -6.20
N ASP A 124 -4.94 -8.61 -4.89
CA ASP A 124 -4.08 -9.61 -4.25
C ASP A 124 -4.77 -11.00 -4.19
N ALA A 125 -3.98 -12.02 -3.83
CA ALA A 125 -4.44 -13.40 -3.74
C ALA A 125 -5.59 -13.60 -2.74
N TRP A 126 -5.55 -12.89 -1.62
CA TRP A 126 -6.53 -13.05 -0.54
C TRP A 126 -7.83 -12.29 -0.83
N ALA A 127 -7.75 -11.18 -1.56
CA ALA A 127 -8.88 -10.44 -2.07
C ALA A 127 -9.61 -11.30 -3.09
N THR A 128 -8.84 -11.99 -3.94
CA THR A 128 -9.37 -12.98 -4.88
C THR A 128 -10.12 -14.10 -4.17
N ASP A 129 -9.53 -14.71 -3.13
CA ASP A 129 -10.19 -15.76 -2.36
C ASP A 129 -11.47 -15.26 -1.67
N THR A 130 -11.43 -14.06 -1.07
CA THR A 130 -12.61 -13.44 -0.42
C THR A 130 -13.77 -13.27 -1.41
N VAL A 131 -13.49 -12.78 -2.63
CA VAL A 131 -14.52 -12.61 -3.67
C VAL A 131 -15.05 -13.96 -4.14
N ARG A 132 -14.18 -14.95 -4.33
CA ARG A 132 -14.58 -16.29 -4.78
C ARG A 132 -15.50 -16.98 -3.77
N ASP A 133 -15.17 -16.89 -2.48
CA ASP A 133 -16.00 -17.41 -1.39
C ASP A 133 -17.37 -16.70 -1.39
N TYR A 134 -17.39 -15.37 -1.49
CA TYR A 134 -18.64 -14.60 -1.56
C TYR A 134 -19.50 -15.02 -2.77
N ARG A 135 -18.91 -15.17 -3.96
CA ARG A 135 -19.64 -15.62 -5.15
C ARG A 135 -20.26 -17.01 -4.95
N GLN A 136 -19.50 -17.92 -4.35
CA GLN A 136 -19.97 -19.28 -4.07
C GLN A 136 -21.13 -19.28 -3.08
N ASP A 137 -21.05 -18.47 -2.02
CA ASP A 137 -22.08 -18.40 -0.98
C ASP A 137 -23.39 -17.75 -1.46
N HIS A 138 -23.34 -16.96 -2.54
CA HIS A 138 -24.49 -16.21 -3.07
C HIS A 138 -24.93 -16.70 -4.46
N ASP A 139 -24.46 -17.87 -4.91
CA ASP A 139 -24.75 -18.44 -6.23
C ASP A 139 -24.49 -17.46 -7.40
N LEU A 140 -23.46 -16.61 -7.26
CA LEU A 140 -23.10 -15.65 -8.28
C LEU A 140 -22.20 -16.30 -9.34
N GLY A 141 -22.54 -16.04 -10.61
CA GLY A 141 -21.73 -16.43 -11.76
C GLY A 141 -20.42 -15.65 -11.86
N PRO A 142 -19.69 -15.76 -13.00
CA PRO A 142 -18.44 -15.04 -13.24
C PRO A 142 -18.65 -13.56 -13.61
N ASP A 143 -19.90 -13.11 -13.75
CA ASP A 143 -20.21 -11.75 -14.19
C ASP A 143 -19.79 -10.71 -13.15
N ASP A 144 -19.40 -9.53 -13.62
CA ASP A 144 -19.07 -8.39 -12.77
C ASP A 144 -20.29 -7.97 -11.94
N PHE A 145 -20.05 -7.55 -10.70
CA PHE A 145 -21.09 -6.99 -9.84
C PHE A 145 -20.56 -5.77 -9.07
N TYR A 146 -21.48 -5.05 -8.45
CA TYR A 146 -21.14 -3.92 -7.59
C TYR A 146 -22.03 -3.90 -6.36
N ILE A 147 -21.50 -3.31 -5.29
CA ILE A 147 -22.17 -3.16 -4.01
C ILE A 147 -22.07 -1.70 -3.55
N THR A 148 -23.18 -1.18 -3.04
CA THR A 148 -23.37 0.18 -2.53
C THR A 148 -23.87 0.14 -1.08
N PRO A 149 -23.68 1.20 -0.28
CA PRO A 149 -24.06 1.24 1.12
C PRO A 149 -25.52 0.88 1.43
N GLU A 150 -26.43 1.05 0.47
CA GLU A 150 -27.85 0.77 0.61
C GLU A 150 -28.21 -0.72 0.41
N GLN A 151 -27.28 -1.53 -0.10
CA GLN A 151 -27.50 -2.96 -0.34
C GLN A 151 -27.18 -3.79 0.90
N ALA A 152 -27.95 -4.87 1.12
CA ALA A 152 -27.81 -5.73 2.29
C ALA A 152 -26.39 -6.34 2.42
N ASP A 153 -25.77 -6.65 1.30
CA ASP A 153 -24.46 -7.30 1.25
C ASP A 153 -23.29 -6.32 1.47
N TRP A 154 -23.58 -5.02 1.63
CA TRP A 154 -22.57 -4.01 1.94
C TRP A 154 -21.78 -4.37 3.19
N GLU A 155 -22.46 -4.85 4.24
CA GLU A 155 -21.84 -5.17 5.52
C GLU A 155 -20.73 -6.23 5.39
N THR A 156 -20.91 -7.20 4.50
CA THR A 156 -19.94 -8.26 4.21
C THR A 156 -18.61 -7.66 3.75
N PHE A 157 -18.65 -6.67 2.86
CA PHE A 157 -17.45 -6.03 2.33
C PHE A 157 -16.94 -4.90 3.22
N SER A 158 -17.83 -4.12 3.83
CA SER A 158 -17.44 -2.99 4.68
C SER A 158 -16.74 -3.42 5.98
N ASN A 159 -17.02 -4.64 6.45
CA ASN A 159 -16.33 -5.24 7.59
C ASN A 159 -15.01 -5.93 7.23
N SER A 160 -14.65 -6.00 5.94
CA SER A 160 -13.40 -6.60 5.50
C SER A 160 -12.18 -5.76 5.88
N HIS A 161 -11.03 -6.42 6.03
CA HIS A 161 -9.77 -5.73 6.27
C HIS A 161 -9.37 -4.81 5.10
N TYR A 162 -9.76 -5.14 3.86
CA TYR A 162 -9.53 -4.29 2.68
C TYR A 162 -10.28 -2.98 2.78
N PHE A 163 -11.57 -3.01 3.14
CA PHE A 163 -12.35 -1.80 3.31
C PHE A 163 -11.75 -0.89 4.40
N GLN A 164 -11.32 -1.49 5.51
CA GLN A 164 -10.65 -0.75 6.59
C GLN A 164 -9.31 -0.16 6.14
N ALA A 165 -8.52 -0.91 5.37
CA ALA A 165 -7.24 -0.46 4.84
C ALA A 165 -7.43 0.75 3.90
N VAL A 166 -8.35 0.64 2.94
CA VAL A 166 -8.69 1.71 1.99
C VAL A 166 -9.23 2.94 2.73
N SER A 167 -10.10 2.74 3.72
CA SER A 167 -10.62 3.85 4.55
C SER A 167 -9.52 4.60 5.32
N LYS A 168 -8.44 3.90 5.71
CA LYS A 168 -7.26 4.52 6.35
C LYS A 168 -6.31 5.18 5.35
N MET A 169 -6.29 4.75 4.10
CA MET A 169 -5.49 5.39 3.03
C MET A 169 -6.02 6.78 2.69
N MET A 170 -7.34 6.95 2.69
CA MET A 170 -8.02 8.19 2.38
C MET A 170 -8.93 8.63 3.54
N PRO A 171 -8.33 9.10 4.66
CA PRO A 171 -9.10 9.45 5.84
C PRO A 171 -10.05 10.63 5.56
N GLY A 172 -11.32 10.48 5.98
CA GLY A 172 -12.35 11.50 5.79
C GLY A 172 -13.05 11.47 4.43
N VAL A 173 -12.66 10.55 3.53
CA VAL A 173 -13.35 10.32 2.26
C VAL A 173 -14.22 9.08 2.38
N GLU A 174 -15.48 9.18 1.96
CA GLU A 174 -16.43 8.07 2.04
C GLU A 174 -16.32 7.15 0.81
N ILE A 175 -16.22 5.83 1.05
CA ILE A 175 -16.34 4.82 0.00
C ILE A 175 -17.83 4.70 -0.37
N GLY A 176 -18.17 5.04 -1.61
CA GLY A 176 -19.56 5.05 -2.09
C GLY A 176 -19.97 3.78 -2.82
N ARG A 177 -19.01 2.98 -3.31
CA ARG A 177 -19.28 1.77 -4.10
C ARG A 177 -18.06 0.85 -4.12
N ILE A 178 -18.30 -0.45 -4.16
CA ILE A 178 -17.30 -1.48 -4.37
C ILE A 178 -17.66 -2.23 -5.64
N ASP A 179 -16.77 -2.21 -6.62
CA ASP A 179 -16.88 -3.00 -7.84
C ASP A 179 -16.06 -4.27 -7.72
N VAL A 180 -16.66 -5.39 -8.09
CA VAL A 180 -16.00 -6.68 -8.10
C VAL A 180 -16.01 -7.23 -9.51
N ARG A 181 -14.83 -7.48 -10.05
CA ARG A 181 -14.65 -7.83 -11.46
C ARG A 181 -13.59 -8.88 -11.64
N ARG A 182 -13.76 -9.68 -12.68
CA ARG A 182 -12.75 -10.64 -13.12
C ARG A 182 -11.85 -10.01 -14.18
N GLN A 183 -10.55 -9.99 -13.95
CA GLN A 183 -9.57 -9.44 -14.88
C GLN A 183 -8.59 -10.52 -15.32
N GLN A 184 -8.25 -10.51 -16.61
CA GLN A 184 -7.11 -11.27 -17.10
C GLN A 184 -5.83 -10.48 -16.93
N ILE A 185 -4.88 -11.08 -16.23
CA ILE A 185 -3.55 -10.51 -16.06
C ILE A 185 -2.53 -11.35 -16.81
N GLU A 186 -1.67 -10.67 -17.56
CA GLU A 186 -0.51 -11.29 -18.19
C GLU A 186 0.53 -11.66 -17.13
N VAL A 187 0.93 -12.93 -17.13
CA VAL A 187 2.02 -13.41 -16.28
C VAL A 187 3.35 -13.06 -16.95
N TRP A 188 4.30 -12.55 -16.17
CA TRP A 188 5.60 -12.09 -16.68
C TRP A 188 6.42 -13.19 -17.39
N HIS A 189 6.07 -14.47 -17.20
CA HIS A 189 6.70 -15.60 -17.88
C HIS A 189 6.07 -15.87 -19.27
N HIS A 190 6.80 -15.51 -20.32
CA HIS A 190 6.48 -15.88 -21.70
C HIS A 190 6.14 -17.37 -21.83
N GLY A 191 4.92 -17.67 -22.27
CA GLY A 191 4.43 -19.03 -22.50
C GLY A 191 3.38 -19.52 -21.49
N TYR A 192 3.15 -18.80 -20.39
CA TYR A 192 2.02 -19.06 -19.51
C TYR A 192 0.76 -18.37 -20.03
N PRO A 193 -0.41 -19.02 -19.97
CA PRO A 193 -1.67 -18.36 -20.29
C PRO A 193 -1.95 -17.24 -19.28
N PRO A 194 -2.67 -16.17 -19.69
CA PRO A 194 -3.18 -15.18 -18.75
C PRO A 194 -3.97 -15.86 -17.63
N ILE A 195 -3.82 -15.34 -16.42
CA ILE A 195 -4.60 -15.81 -15.28
C ILE A 195 -5.76 -14.87 -15.04
N ASP A 196 -6.92 -15.44 -14.69
CA ASP A 196 -8.03 -14.63 -14.23
C ASP A 196 -7.88 -14.37 -12.74
N VAL A 197 -7.92 -13.10 -12.33
CA VAL A 197 -7.95 -12.67 -10.93
C VAL A 197 -9.25 -11.92 -10.66
N GLU A 198 -9.69 -11.93 -9.40
CA GLU A 198 -10.80 -11.08 -8.97
C GLU A 198 -10.24 -9.81 -8.34
N CYS A 199 -10.73 -8.66 -8.81
CA CYS A 199 -10.32 -7.35 -8.34
C CYS A 199 -11.47 -6.68 -7.60
N MET A 200 -11.19 -6.15 -6.42
CA MET A 200 -12.11 -5.28 -5.68
C MET A 200 -11.69 -3.83 -5.86
N THR A 201 -12.55 -3.02 -6.46
CA THR A 201 -12.30 -1.58 -6.67
C THR A 201 -13.22 -0.76 -5.80
N PHE A 202 -12.63 0.00 -4.89
CA PHE A 202 -13.32 0.90 -3.97
C PHE A 202 -13.38 2.27 -4.60
N TRP A 203 -14.60 2.72 -4.90
CA TRP A 203 -14.87 4.04 -5.48
C TRP A 203 -15.28 5.02 -4.39
N PHE A 204 -14.68 6.21 -4.44
CA PHE A 204 -14.94 7.26 -3.45
C PHE A 204 -16.06 8.19 -3.90
N LYS A 205 -16.84 8.69 -2.94
CA LYS A 205 -17.79 9.79 -3.21
C LYS A 205 -16.99 11.06 -3.50
N GLN A 206 -17.23 11.66 -4.65
CA GLN A 206 -16.66 12.97 -4.95
C GLN A 206 -17.34 14.05 -4.10
N PRO A 207 -16.58 15.04 -3.61
CA PRO A 207 -17.17 16.19 -2.93
C PRO A 207 -18.08 16.94 -3.91
N VAL A 208 -19.34 17.14 -3.52
CA VAL A 208 -20.27 17.96 -4.29
C VAL A 208 -19.79 19.41 -4.19
N SER A 209 -19.33 20.00 -5.30
CA SER A 209 -18.95 21.41 -5.32
C SER A 209 -20.19 22.29 -5.08
N GLU A 210 -20.11 23.22 -4.13
CA GLU A 210 -21.20 24.13 -3.76
C GLU A 210 -21.65 25.09 -4.88
N ASP A 211 -20.96 25.12 -6.03
CA ASP A 211 -21.24 26.01 -7.17
C ASP A 211 -22.13 25.40 -8.28
N ASP A 212 -22.51 24.12 -8.19
CA ASP A 212 -23.43 23.51 -9.16
C ASP A 212 -24.90 23.72 -8.73
N ASP A 213 -25.35 24.97 -8.82
CA ASP A 213 -26.77 25.33 -8.67
C ASP A 213 -27.59 24.74 -9.83
N ALA A 214 -28.61 23.96 -9.45
CA ALA A 214 -29.72 23.47 -10.26
C ALA A 214 -29.40 22.79 -11.62
N SER A 215 -29.23 21.46 -11.61
CA SER A 215 -29.96 20.52 -12.50
C SER A 215 -29.20 19.19 -12.64
N MET A 216 -29.55 18.24 -11.75
CA MET A 216 -29.43 16.77 -11.83
C MET A 216 -29.01 16.24 -10.46
N ASP A 217 -29.72 15.22 -9.99
CA ASP A 217 -29.34 14.44 -8.82
C ASP A 217 -27.87 14.00 -8.95
N PRO A 218 -26.98 14.31 -7.96
CA PRO A 218 -25.58 13.91 -8.02
C PRO A 218 -25.41 12.40 -8.21
N ILE A 219 -26.37 11.58 -7.77
CA ILE A 219 -26.40 10.14 -8.04
C ILE A 219 -26.61 9.85 -9.53
N ALA A 220 -27.50 10.58 -10.20
CA ALA A 220 -27.77 10.43 -11.63
C ALA A 220 -26.63 10.95 -12.53
N LYS A 221 -25.92 12.01 -12.11
CA LYS A 221 -24.74 12.54 -12.81
C LYS A 221 -23.56 11.56 -12.71
N ASN A 222 -23.36 10.99 -11.54
CA ASN A 222 -22.42 9.90 -11.29
C ASN A 222 -22.78 8.67 -12.16
N LEU A 223 -24.03 8.19 -12.15
CA LEU A 223 -24.52 7.09 -13.00
C LEU A 223 -24.36 7.33 -14.51
N LYS A 224 -24.44 8.58 -14.98
CA LYS A 224 -24.23 8.90 -16.40
C LYS A 224 -22.75 8.86 -16.80
N PHE A 225 -21.86 9.35 -15.93
CA PHE A 225 -20.42 9.19 -16.11
C PHE A 225 -20.03 7.70 -16.08
N TYR A 226 -20.64 6.92 -15.17
CA TYR A 226 -20.36 5.49 -15.00
C TYR A 226 -20.88 4.59 -16.14
N ASN A 227 -21.89 5.00 -16.90
CA ASN A 227 -22.45 4.19 -17.99
C ASN A 227 -21.71 4.36 -19.33
N GLU A 228 -20.94 5.44 -19.52
CA GLU A 228 -20.16 5.68 -20.75
C GLU A 228 -18.77 5.01 -20.73
N GLU A 229 -18.35 4.44 -19.60
CA GLU A 229 -16.98 3.94 -19.35
C GLU A 229 -16.68 2.49 -19.75
N ARG A 230 -17.50 1.81 -20.57
CA ARG A 230 -17.15 0.46 -21.05
C ARG A 230 -15.80 0.37 -21.78
N SER A 231 -15.26 1.49 -22.30
CA SER A 231 -13.90 1.57 -22.88
C SER A 231 -12.80 1.96 -21.87
N PHE A 232 -13.17 2.48 -20.70
CA PHE A 232 -12.27 2.89 -19.62
C PHE A 232 -11.73 1.68 -18.85
N TYR A 233 -12.55 0.64 -18.74
CA TYR A 233 -12.28 -0.57 -17.95
C TYR A 233 -11.29 -1.56 -18.56
N HIS A 234 -10.78 -1.31 -19.78
CA HIS A 234 -9.60 -2.00 -20.33
C HIS A 234 -8.26 -1.37 -19.88
N ARG A 235 -8.30 -0.32 -19.05
CA ARG A 235 -7.13 0.44 -18.59
C ARG A 235 -6.97 0.52 -17.06
N ILE A 236 -7.64 -0.31 -16.26
CA ILE A 236 -7.08 -0.58 -14.92
C ILE A 236 -5.70 -1.16 -15.22
N VAL A 237 -4.63 -0.40 -14.91
CA VAL A 237 -3.26 -0.78 -15.24
C VAL A 237 -3.05 -2.19 -14.68
N PRO A 238 -3.01 -3.22 -15.53
CA PRO A 238 -2.90 -4.58 -15.03
C PRO A 238 -1.52 -4.65 -14.41
N CYS A 239 -1.45 -4.90 -13.11
CA CYS A 239 -0.17 -5.19 -12.51
C CYS A 239 0.41 -6.42 -13.18
N LYS A 240 1.68 -6.32 -13.55
CA LYS A 240 2.38 -7.48 -14.08
C LYS A 240 2.63 -8.40 -12.90
N THR A 241 1.84 -9.46 -12.78
CA THR A 241 2.03 -10.43 -11.70
C THR A 241 3.24 -11.29 -12.03
N THR A 242 4.14 -11.41 -11.06
CA THR A 242 5.25 -12.36 -11.13
C THR A 242 4.76 -13.68 -10.55
N CYS A 243 3.99 -14.48 -11.30
CA CYS A 243 3.53 -15.79 -10.81
C CYS A 243 4.66 -16.83 -10.88
N PHE A 244 4.71 -17.71 -9.87
CA PHE A 244 5.59 -18.88 -9.77
C PHE A 244 4.80 -20.16 -9.97
#